data_AF-A0A259KLR6-F1
#
_entry.id   AF-A0A259KLR6-F1
#
_cell.length_a   1.000
_cell.length_b   1.000
_cell.length_c   1.000
_cell.angle_alpha   90.00
_cell.angle_beta   90.00
_cell.angle_gamma   90.00
#
_symmetry.space_group_name_H-M   'P 1'
#
loop_
_entity.id
_entity.type
_entity.pdbx_description
1 polymer ?
#
loop_
_entity_poly.entity_id
_entity_poly.type
_entity_poly.pdbx_seq_one_letter_code
_entity_poly.pdbx_strand_id
1 'polypeptide(L)'
;MMQFNNDLYWALADLFPEMTVRSLSRMMGKSDGYWSSVNAQKMAVPNPALVQLLDALEFLDGRTDPYAVKKKRIDEVRTLITDELIARFHEKTGIDQSGSFQFARNDPAAHYGALPFMVSSY
;
A
#
# COMPACT_ATOMS: atom_id res chain seq x y z
N MET A 1 2.21 -15.99 2.28
CA MET A 1 3.10 -14.92 2.79
C MET A 1 4.54 -14.99 2.27
N MET A 2 5.29 -16.11 2.38
CA MET A 2 6.66 -16.19 1.80
C MET A 2 6.70 -16.05 0.27
N GLN A 3 5.68 -16.57 -0.41
CA GLN A 3 5.58 -16.52 -1.87
C GLN A 3 5.50 -15.07 -2.36
N PHE A 4 4.61 -14.26 -1.78
CA PHE A 4 4.51 -12.82 -2.08
C PHE A 4 5.86 -12.08 -1.95
N ASN A 5 6.61 -12.29 -0.86
CA ASN A 5 7.90 -11.61 -0.69
C ASN A 5 8.90 -11.96 -1.81
N ASN A 6 8.92 -13.24 -2.24
CA ASN A 6 9.78 -13.67 -3.34
C ASN A 6 9.31 -13.10 -4.67
N ASP A 7 8.00 -13.15 -4.95
CA ASP A 7 7.42 -12.64 -6.17
C ASP A 7 7.64 -11.13 -6.30
N LEU A 8 7.46 -10.39 -5.20
CA LEU A 8 7.76 -8.97 -5.11
C LEU A 8 9.24 -8.67 -5.38
N TYR A 9 10.15 -9.47 -4.81
CA TYR A 9 11.58 -9.31 -5.05
C TYR A 9 11.94 -9.51 -6.51
N TRP A 10 11.44 -10.58 -7.14
CA TRP A 10 11.72 -10.88 -8.53
C TRP A 10 11.11 -9.84 -9.47
N ALA A 11 9.88 -9.39 -9.22
CA ALA A 11 9.24 -8.34 -9.98
C ALA A 11 10.04 -7.02 -9.93
N LEU A 12 10.55 -6.66 -8.76
CA LEU A 12 11.38 -5.46 -8.60
C LEU A 12 12.78 -5.62 -9.19
N ALA A 13 13.38 -6.82 -9.10
CA ALA A 13 14.68 -7.11 -9.71
C ALA A 13 14.62 -7.07 -11.24
N ASP A 14 13.51 -7.54 -11.84
CA ASP A 14 13.27 -7.43 -13.28
C ASP A 14 12.99 -5.99 -13.73
N LEU A 15 12.37 -5.17 -12.87
CA LEU A 15 12.11 -3.75 -13.13
C LEU A 15 13.37 -2.86 -12.94
N PHE A 16 14.22 -3.22 -11.99
CA PHE A 16 15.44 -2.52 -11.63
C PHE A 16 16.62 -3.50 -11.50
N PRO A 17 17.28 -3.88 -12.61
CA PRO A 17 18.35 -4.87 -12.60
C PRO A 17 19.54 -4.50 -11.70
N GLU A 18 19.81 -3.20 -11.59
CA GLU A 18 20.88 -2.64 -10.74
C GLU A 18 20.45 -2.44 -9.27
N MET A 19 19.22 -2.83 -8.91
CA MET A 19 18.71 -2.63 -7.56
C MET A 19 19.38 -3.59 -6.59
N THR A 20 19.93 -3.02 -5.53
CA THR A 20 20.41 -3.77 -4.38
C THR A 20 19.31 -3.97 -3.33
N VAL A 21 19.52 -4.94 -2.44
CA VAL A 21 18.68 -5.15 -1.25
C VAL A 21 18.62 -3.90 -0.35
N ARG A 22 19.68 -3.09 -0.35
CA ARG A 22 19.73 -1.82 0.40
C ARG A 22 18.83 -0.76 -0.23
N SER A 23 18.90 -0.59 -1.55
CA SER A 23 18.01 0.33 -2.26
C SER A 23 16.55 -0.09 -2.15
N LEU A 24 16.24 -1.39 -2.21
CA LEU A 24 14.90 -1.90 -1.95
C LEU A 24 14.40 -1.51 -0.56
N SER A 25 15.24 -1.70 0.46
CA SER A 25 14.91 -1.33 1.84
C SER A 25 14.67 0.18 1.98
N ARG A 26 15.44 1.01 1.28
CA ARG A 26 15.26 2.47 1.24
C ARG A 26 13.97 2.89 0.52
N MET A 27 13.60 2.22 -0.57
CA MET A 27 12.33 2.46 -1.27
C MET A 27 11.12 2.17 -0.37
N MET A 28 11.25 1.23 0.56
CA MET A 28 10.24 0.96 1.60
C MET A 28 10.29 1.95 2.78
N GLY A 29 11.16 2.97 2.73
CA GLY A 29 11.38 3.93 3.82
C GLY A 29 11.99 3.30 5.08
N LYS A 30 12.76 2.22 4.93
CA LYS A 30 13.39 1.48 6.03
C LYS A 30 14.92 1.53 5.96
N SER A 31 15.56 1.02 7.01
CA SER A 31 17.03 0.93 7.08
C SER A 31 17.60 -0.07 6.07
N ASP A 32 18.85 0.12 5.67
CA ASP A 32 19.50 -0.68 4.61
C ASP A 32 19.48 -2.20 4.81
N GLY A 33 19.41 -2.66 6.06
CA GLY A 33 19.34 -4.08 6.42
C GLY A 33 17.92 -4.64 6.53
N TYR A 34 16.89 -3.82 6.31
CA TYR A 34 15.50 -4.17 6.59
C TYR A 34 15.02 -5.38 5.80
N TRP A 35 15.17 -5.36 4.48
CA TRP A 35 14.74 -6.48 3.63
C TRP A 35 15.45 -7.78 3.99
N SER A 36 16.76 -7.71 4.24
CA SER A 36 17.55 -8.88 4.66
C SER A 36 17.02 -9.45 5.98
N SER A 37 16.71 -8.58 6.95
CA SER A 37 16.14 -8.96 8.24
C SER A 37 14.75 -9.60 8.12
N VAL A 38 13.85 -8.99 7.34
CA VAL A 38 12.50 -9.53 7.07
C VAL A 38 12.57 -10.89 6.39
N ASN A 39 13.45 -11.02 5.39
CA ASN A 39 13.63 -12.27 4.65
C ASN A 39 14.24 -13.37 5.53
N ALA A 40 15.28 -13.06 6.33
CA ALA A 40 15.92 -14.01 7.23
C ALA A 40 14.97 -14.53 8.32
N GLN A 41 14.12 -13.64 8.86
CA GLN A 41 13.13 -13.98 9.87
C GLN A 41 11.87 -14.61 9.28
N LYS A 42 11.80 -14.76 7.95
CA LYS A 42 10.62 -15.26 7.23
C LYS A 42 9.35 -14.52 7.66
N MET A 43 9.44 -13.20 7.78
CA MET A 43 8.29 -12.35 8.12
C MET A 43 7.66 -11.77 6.86
N ALA A 44 6.35 -11.50 6.92
CA ALA A 44 5.70 -10.72 5.88
C ALA A 44 6.18 -9.26 5.95
N VAL A 45 6.39 -8.64 4.78
CA VAL A 45 6.64 -7.20 4.71
C VAL A 45 5.38 -6.48 5.23
N PRO A 46 5.44 -5.63 6.25
CA PRO A 46 4.29 -4.98 6.85
C PRO A 46 3.66 -3.96 5.88
N ASN A 47 2.34 -3.79 5.97
CA ASN A 47 1.57 -2.88 5.14
C ASN A 47 2.16 -1.46 4.98
N PRO A 48 2.63 -0.76 6.04
CA PRO A 48 3.22 0.57 5.86
C PRO A 48 4.48 0.57 4.96
N ALA A 49 5.27 -0.51 4.95
CA ALA A 49 6.42 -0.61 4.04
C ALA A 49 5.99 -0.84 2.58
N LEU A 50 4.88 -1.57 2.38
CA LEU A 50 4.29 -1.77 1.05
C LEU A 50 3.65 -0.49 0.49
N VAL A 51 2.97 0.29 1.34
CA VAL A 51 2.43 1.61 0.95
C VAL A 51 3.56 2.57 0.56
N GLN A 52 4.63 2.64 1.36
CA GLN A 52 5.78 3.47 1.04
C GLN A 52 6.44 3.07 -0.29
N LEU A 53 6.49 1.77 -0.57
CA LEU A 53 7.00 1.26 -1.84
C LEU A 53 6.09 1.63 -3.01
N LEU A 54 4.76 1.59 -2.84
CA LEU A 54 3.80 2.04 -3.85
C LEU A 54 4.01 3.52 -4.19
N ASP A 55 4.15 4.38 -3.17
CA ASP A 55 4.41 5.82 -3.37
C ASP A 55 5.71 6.04 -4.15
N ALA A 56 6.76 5.28 -3.83
CA ALA A 56 8.02 5.34 -4.55
C ALA A 56 7.89 4.89 -6.01
N LEU A 57 7.09 3.86 -6.29
CA LEU A 57 6.83 3.39 -7.65
C LEU A 57 5.99 4.39 -8.44
N GLU A 58 5.00 5.03 -7.83
CA GLU A 58 4.18 6.08 -8.46
C GLU A 58 5.02 7.30 -8.85
N PHE A 59 5.94 7.71 -7.98
CA PHE A 59 6.88 8.76 -8.29
C PHE A 59 7.80 8.42 -9.47
N LEU A 60 8.20 7.14 -9.58
CA LEU A 60 9.01 6.66 -10.71
C LEU A 60 8.21 6.56 -12.00
N ASP A 61 6.94 6.16 -11.93
CA ASP A 61 6.02 6.13 -13.07
C ASP A 61 5.83 7.53 -13.67
N GLY A 62 5.59 8.55 -12.83
CA GLY A 62 5.46 9.94 -13.28
C GLY A 62 6.68 10.52 -13.98
N ARG A 63 7.85 9.87 -13.86
CA ARG A 63 9.10 10.22 -14.53
C ARG A 63 9.45 9.33 -15.72
N THR A 64 8.69 8.25 -15.91
CA THR A 64 8.93 7.27 -16.97
C THR A 64 8.12 7.64 -18.21
N ASP A 65 8.70 7.42 -19.40
CA ASP A 65 7.98 7.67 -20.66
C ASP A 65 6.69 6.81 -20.72
N PRO A 66 5.53 7.40 -21.07
CA PRO A 66 4.26 6.68 -21.19
C PRO A 66 4.28 5.46 -22.10
N TYR A 67 5.20 5.40 -23.07
CA TYR A 67 5.31 4.33 -24.06
C TYR A 67 6.47 3.36 -23.75
N ALA A 68 7.20 3.57 -22.66
CA ALA A 68 8.26 2.66 -22.26
C ALA A 68 7.70 1.31 -21.81
N VAL A 69 8.33 0.21 -22.25
CA VAL A 69 8.05 -1.15 -21.74
C VAL A 69 8.16 -1.20 -20.21
N LYS A 70 9.02 -0.35 -19.64
CA LYS A 70 9.21 -0.19 -18.20
C LYS A 70 7.92 0.26 -17.49
N LYS A 71 7.09 1.09 -18.12
CA LYS A 71 5.83 1.56 -17.53
C LYS A 71 4.87 0.41 -17.25
N LYS A 72 4.67 -0.47 -18.23
CA LYS A 72 3.84 -1.66 -18.07
C LYS A 72 4.30 -2.53 -16.89
N ARG A 73 5.62 -2.69 -16.72
CA ARG A 73 6.19 -3.43 -15.59
C ARG A 73 5.97 -2.72 -14.26
N ILE A 74 6.06 -1.39 -14.21
CA ILE A 74 5.74 -0.62 -13.00
C ILE A 74 4.27 -0.83 -12.63
N ASP A 75 3.36 -0.79 -13.59
CA ASP A 75 1.93 -1.03 -13.36
C ASP A 75 1.68 -2.45 -12.82
N GLU A 76 2.33 -3.47 -13.38
CA GLU A 76 2.27 -4.86 -12.90
C GLU A 76 2.77 -5.02 -11.45
N VAL A 77 3.85 -4.33 -11.07
CA VAL A 77 4.32 -4.36 -9.68
C VAL A 77 3.36 -3.62 -8.74
N ARG A 78 2.79 -2.50 -9.19
CA ARG A 78 1.80 -1.75 -8.41
C ARG A 78 0.55 -2.58 -8.14
N THR A 79 -0.01 -3.22 -9.16
CA THR A 79 -1.19 -4.08 -8.99
C THR A 79 -0.91 -5.23 -8.04
N LEU A 80 0.25 -5.88 -8.14
CA LEU A 80 0.67 -6.96 -7.24
C LEU A 80 0.69 -6.50 -5.77
N ILE A 81 1.22 -5.31 -5.47
CA ILE A 81 1.25 -4.78 -4.10
C ILE A 81 -0.17 -4.40 -3.63
N THR A 82 -0.98 -3.80 -4.49
CA THR A 82 -2.36 -3.40 -4.17
C THR A 82 -3.23 -4.61 -3.87
N ASP A 83 -3.15 -5.67 -4.68
CA ASP A 83 -3.92 -6.90 -4.48
C ASP A 83 -3.57 -7.57 -3.15
N GLU A 84 -2.29 -7.61 -2.79
CA GLU A 84 -1.85 -8.13 -1.49
C GLU A 84 -2.35 -7.27 -0.32
N LEU A 85 -2.34 -5.94 -0.45
CA LEU A 85 -2.88 -5.04 0.59
C LEU A 85 -4.39 -5.24 0.76
N ILE A 86 -5.13 -5.41 -0.33
CA ILE A 86 -6.56 -5.72 -0.32
C ILE A 86 -6.80 -7.09 0.33
N ALA A 87 -6.05 -8.12 -0.06
CA ALA A 87 -6.18 -9.46 0.50
C ALA A 87 -5.94 -9.46 2.02
N ARG A 88 -4.90 -8.77 2.50
CA ARG A 88 -4.61 -8.62 3.93
C ARG A 88 -5.65 -7.79 4.67
N PHE A 89 -6.22 -6.79 4.00
CA PHE A 89 -7.30 -6.01 4.58
C PHE A 89 -8.53 -6.89 4.82
N HIS A 90 -8.90 -7.72 3.84
CA HIS A 90 -9.99 -8.69 3.98
C HIS A 90 -9.71 -9.72 5.09
N GLU A 91 -8.49 -10.28 5.15
CA GLU A 91 -8.08 -11.23 6.19
C GLU A 91 -8.18 -10.63 7.60
N LYS A 92 -7.78 -9.35 7.76
CA LYS A 92 -7.75 -8.68 9.06
C LYS A 92 -9.12 -8.18 9.52
N THR A 93 -10.00 -7.82 8.59
CA THR A 93 -11.31 -7.22 8.91
C THR A 93 -12.46 -8.22 8.84
N GLY A 94 -12.28 -9.36 8.15
CA GLY A 94 -13.36 -10.32 7.90
C GLY A 94 -14.52 -9.75 7.07
N ILE A 95 -14.28 -8.65 6.35
CA ILE A 95 -15.29 -8.00 5.51
C ILE A 95 -15.14 -8.54 4.10
N ASP A 96 -15.89 -9.57 3.74
CA ASP A 96 -16.05 -10.02 2.37
C ASP A 96 -16.72 -8.90 1.54
N GLN A 97 -16.44 -8.83 0.23
CA GLN A 97 -16.97 -7.81 -0.70
C GLN A 97 -18.52 -7.79 -0.82
N SER A 98 -19.22 -8.64 -0.07
CA SER A 98 -20.66 -8.63 0.17
C SER A 98 -21.11 -7.55 1.18
N GLY A 99 -20.19 -7.01 1.98
CA GLY A 99 -20.44 -5.94 2.93
C GLY A 99 -20.53 -4.59 2.23
N SER A 100 -21.75 -4.21 1.84
CA SER A 100 -22.09 -2.88 1.35
C SER A 100 -21.36 -1.78 2.14
N PHE A 101 -20.45 -1.06 1.48
CA PHE A 101 -20.04 0.26 1.94
C PHE A 101 -21.29 1.15 1.84
N GLN A 102 -22.11 1.15 2.89
CA GLN A 102 -23.06 2.22 3.12
C GLN A 102 -22.21 3.46 3.40
N PHE A 103 -21.82 4.16 2.33
CA PHE A 103 -21.60 5.60 2.43
C PHE A 103 -22.89 6.14 3.04
N ALA A 104 -22.84 6.44 4.33
CA ALA A 104 -23.85 7.26 4.96
C ALA A 104 -23.88 8.54 4.11
N ARG A 105 -24.91 8.68 3.26
CA ARG A 105 -25.31 9.95 2.71
C ARG A 105 -25.65 10.80 3.93
N ASN A 106 -24.64 11.49 4.44
CA ASN A 106 -24.81 12.50 5.47
C ASN A 106 -25.62 13.61 4.83
N ASP A 107 -26.93 13.54 5.03
CA ASP A 107 -27.83 14.67 4.86
C ASP A 107 -27.37 15.77 5.83
N PRO A 108 -26.88 16.92 5.35
CA PRO A 108 -26.27 17.95 6.20
C PRO A 108 -27.29 18.69 7.09
N ALA A 109 -28.59 18.41 6.96
CA ALA A 109 -29.64 19.14 7.65
C ALA A 109 -30.01 18.59 9.05
N ALA A 110 -29.58 17.39 9.42
CA ALA A 110 -30.09 16.73 10.64
C ALA A 110 -29.23 16.92 11.91
N HIS A 111 -28.06 17.58 11.83
CA HIS A 111 -27.03 17.55 12.89
C HIS A 111 -26.93 18.81 13.77
N TYR A 112 -27.83 19.80 13.62
CA TYR A 112 -27.80 21.01 14.47
C TYR A 112 -28.41 20.81 15.88
N GLY A 113 -29.00 19.65 16.19
CA GLY A 113 -29.72 19.41 17.44
C GLY A 113 -28.95 18.74 18.57
N ALA A 114 -27.71 18.30 18.36
CA ALA A 114 -27.03 17.38 19.28
C ALA A 114 -25.61 17.80 19.68
N LEU A 115 -25.34 19.10 19.80
CA LEU A 115 -24.08 19.58 20.37
C LEU A 115 -24.26 19.89 21.87
N PRO A 116 -23.70 19.07 22.78
CA PRO A 116 -23.94 19.15 24.23
C PRO A 116 -23.28 20.36 24.93
N PHE A 117 -22.68 21.28 24.18
CA PHE A 117 -21.97 22.45 24.71
C PHE A 117 -22.66 23.80 24.43
N MET A 118 -23.82 23.81 23.76
CA MET A 118 -24.63 25.02 23.63
C MET A 118 -25.62 25.12 24.80
N VAL A 119 -25.12 25.58 25.96
CA VAL A 119 -25.97 26.19 26.98
C VAL A 119 -26.24 27.62 26.54
N SER A 120 -27.46 27.89 26.06
CA SER A 120 -27.93 29.25 25.84
C SER A 120 -28.26 29.87 27.20
N SER A 121 -27.40 30.75 27.70
CA SER A 121 -27.73 31.63 28.82
C SER A 121 -28.76 32.66 28.33
N TYR A 122 -29.95 32.64 28.94
CA TYR A 122 -30.92 33.74 28.89
C TYR A 122 -30.80 34.58 30.16
#